data_AF-A0A124FY30-F1
#
_entry.id   AF-A0A124FY30-F1
#
_cell.length_a   1.000
_cell.length_b   1.000
_cell.length_c   1.000
_cell.angle_alpha   90.00
_cell.angle_beta   90.00
_cell.angle_gamma   90.00
#
_symmetry.space_group_name_H-M   'P 1'
#
loop_
_entity.id
_entity.type
_entity.pdbx_description
1 polymer ?
#
loop_
_entity_poly.entity_id
_entity_poly.type
_entity_poly.pdbx_seq_one_letter_code
_entity_poly.pdbx_strand_id
1 'polypeptide(L)'
;MSHMQHSLVEKKLRQIILTDLIHERFGFLYKAHMELMLNWLKLLMSEMCLSAPEQKVLLSAAYGYHWGCGTLFNLDHSHIDSPFQHLPKCFQLAASKIERFLNYHFSKLFTQEELLKVAQLLEDQTHLDKRNDELSYLLWESSVIAWFELYQDQDSLLNKKNEKEVIGKLDISHLRAQEKNFHNQVSRQVFSSLME
;
A
#
# COMPACT_ATOMS: atom_id res chain seq x y z
N MET A 1 0.47 -17.12 -20.09
CA MET A 1 -0.93 -16.76 -19.74
C MET A 1 -1.05 -15.99 -18.42
N SER A 2 -0.17 -16.19 -17.43
CA SER A 2 -0.23 -15.50 -16.12
C SER A 2 -0.05 -13.97 -16.18
N HIS A 3 0.87 -13.45 -17.00
CA HIS A 3 1.08 -12.00 -17.16
C HIS A 3 -0.16 -11.24 -17.66
N MET A 4 -1.01 -11.88 -18.48
CA MET A 4 -2.24 -11.27 -19.00
C MET A 4 -3.35 -11.17 -17.94
N GLN A 5 -3.39 -12.11 -17.00
CA GLN A 5 -4.37 -12.10 -15.91
C GLN A 5 -4.03 -11.06 -14.84
N HIS A 6 -2.73 -10.89 -14.57
CA HIS A 6 -2.22 -9.86 -13.66
C HIS A 6 -2.61 -8.44 -14.11
N SER A 7 -2.40 -8.09 -15.39
CA SER A 7 -2.74 -6.76 -15.90
C SER A 7 -4.26 -6.48 -15.89
N LEU A 8 -5.09 -7.52 -16.04
CA LEU A 8 -6.54 -7.41 -15.96
C LEU A 8 -7.03 -7.11 -14.54
N VAL A 9 -6.47 -7.82 -13.54
CA VAL A 9 -6.77 -7.59 -12.12
C VAL A 9 -6.38 -6.17 -11.74
N GLU A 10 -5.14 -5.76 -12.04
CA GLU A 10 -4.68 -4.41 -11.75
C GLU A 10 -5.56 -3.34 -12.40
N LYS A 11 -5.89 -3.50 -13.69
CA LYS A 11 -6.74 -2.55 -14.42
C LYS A 11 -8.11 -2.38 -13.76
N LYS A 12 -8.73 -3.49 -13.33
CA LYS A 12 -10.03 -3.49 -12.67
C LYS A 12 -9.97 -2.92 -11.26
N LEU A 13 -8.95 -3.28 -10.47
CA LEU A 13 -8.71 -2.70 -9.15
C LEU A 13 -8.55 -1.19 -9.27
N ARG A 14 -7.70 -0.73 -10.20
CA ARG A 14 -7.53 0.68 -10.51
C ARG A 14 -8.85 1.36 -10.85
N GLN A 15 -9.69 0.74 -11.68
CA GLN A 15 -10.97 1.33 -12.09
C GLN A 15 -11.98 1.44 -10.93
N ILE A 16 -12.08 0.44 -10.07
CA ILE A 16 -13.08 0.44 -8.99
C ILE A 16 -12.57 1.29 -7.81
N ILE A 17 -11.37 0.96 -7.31
CA ILE A 17 -10.85 1.52 -6.07
C ILE A 17 -10.46 2.99 -6.21
N LEU A 18 -9.83 3.41 -7.32
CA LEU A 18 -9.50 4.82 -7.48
C LEU A 18 -10.73 5.69 -7.66
N THR A 19 -11.75 5.18 -8.35
CA THR A 19 -13.00 5.92 -8.52
C THR A 19 -13.67 6.15 -7.16
N ASP A 20 -13.75 5.12 -6.32
CA ASP A 20 -14.27 5.25 -4.96
C ASP A 20 -13.45 6.23 -4.11
N LEU A 21 -12.12 6.12 -4.15
CA LEU A 21 -11.21 6.96 -3.35
C LEU A 21 -11.31 8.45 -3.70
N ILE A 22 -11.41 8.82 -4.98
CA ILE A 22 -11.41 10.23 -5.41
C ILE A 22 -12.63 11.00 -4.90
N HIS A 23 -13.72 10.31 -4.55
CA HIS A 23 -14.92 10.94 -4.00
C HIS A 23 -14.80 11.29 -2.50
N GLU A 24 -13.74 10.85 -1.82
CA GLU A 24 -13.48 11.14 -0.41
C GLU A 24 -12.75 12.48 -0.21
N ARG A 25 -12.93 13.10 0.97
CA ARG A 25 -12.36 14.42 1.30
C ARG A 25 -10.84 14.52 1.10
N PHE A 26 -10.11 13.46 1.45
CA PHE A 26 -8.66 13.30 1.28
C PHE A 26 -8.30 12.32 0.15
N GLY A 27 -9.24 12.04 -0.75
CA GLY A 27 -9.09 11.06 -1.83
C GLY A 27 -7.88 11.28 -2.74
N PHE A 28 -7.55 12.54 -3.03
CA PHE A 28 -6.38 12.89 -3.86
C PHE A 28 -5.06 12.54 -3.17
N LEU A 29 -4.94 12.82 -1.87
CA LEU A 29 -3.77 12.48 -1.06
C LEU A 29 -3.50 10.97 -1.08
N TYR A 30 -4.52 10.15 -0.83
CA TYR A 30 -4.37 8.70 -0.79
C TYR A 30 -4.18 8.08 -2.16
N LYS A 31 -4.80 8.66 -3.18
CA LYS A 31 -4.51 8.28 -4.56
C LYS A 31 -3.03 8.50 -4.86
N ALA A 32 -2.49 9.68 -4.55
CA ALA A 32 -1.07 9.99 -4.79
C ALA A 32 -0.16 9.02 -4.03
N HIS A 33 -0.43 8.81 -2.74
CA HIS A 33 0.30 7.82 -1.93
C HIS A 33 0.23 6.42 -2.51
N MET A 34 -0.96 5.92 -2.87
CA MET A 34 -1.14 4.59 -3.42
C MET A 34 -0.42 4.44 -4.77
N GLU A 35 -0.46 5.45 -5.63
CA GLU A 35 0.24 5.41 -6.93
C GLU A 35 1.76 5.34 -6.75
N LEU A 36 2.34 6.09 -5.81
CA LEU A 36 3.75 5.99 -5.44
C LEU A 36 4.10 4.61 -4.86
N MET A 37 3.27 4.12 -3.94
CA MET A 37 3.43 2.79 -3.33
C MET A 37 3.42 1.68 -4.38
N LEU A 38 2.50 1.74 -5.34
CA LEU A 38 2.41 0.77 -6.44
C LEU A 38 3.62 0.82 -7.37
N ASN A 39 4.20 2.00 -7.60
CA ASN A 39 5.42 2.14 -8.41
C ASN A 39 6.61 1.47 -7.72
N TRP A 40 6.78 1.72 -6.41
CA TRP A 40 7.81 1.06 -5.60
C TRP A 40 7.64 -0.45 -5.57
N LEU A 41 6.43 -0.95 -5.35
CA LEU A 41 6.16 -2.38 -5.39
C LEU A 41 6.52 -2.98 -6.74
N LYS A 42 6.14 -2.35 -7.86
CA LYS A 42 6.47 -2.88 -9.20
C LYS A 42 7.96 -3.00 -9.43
N LEU A 43 8.74 -2.02 -8.96
CA LEU A 43 10.19 -2.07 -9.00
C LEU A 43 10.70 -3.27 -8.18
N LEU A 44 10.33 -3.36 -6.90
CA LEU A 44 10.84 -4.37 -5.98
C LEU A 44 10.43 -5.78 -6.37
N MET A 45 9.18 -5.98 -6.81
CA MET A 45 8.70 -7.28 -7.27
C MET A 45 9.48 -7.80 -8.49
N SER A 46 9.93 -6.89 -9.36
CA SER A 46 10.77 -7.23 -10.51
C SER A 46 12.18 -7.64 -10.06
N GLU A 47 12.79 -6.88 -9.16
CA GLU A 47 14.14 -7.17 -8.63
C GLU A 47 14.19 -8.48 -7.82
N MET A 48 13.12 -8.78 -7.09
CA MET A 48 13.02 -9.98 -6.27
C MET A 48 12.48 -11.20 -7.02
N CYS A 49 12.18 -11.04 -8.32
CA CYS A 49 11.67 -12.11 -9.17
C CYS A 49 10.42 -12.83 -8.60
N LEU A 50 9.51 -12.09 -7.95
CA LEU A 50 8.32 -12.69 -7.32
C LEU A 50 7.45 -13.42 -8.36
N SER A 51 6.80 -14.50 -7.95
CA SER A 51 5.90 -15.25 -8.81
C SER A 51 4.64 -14.44 -9.16
N ALA A 52 3.99 -14.77 -10.29
CA ALA A 52 2.78 -14.07 -10.72
C ALA A 52 1.63 -14.09 -9.68
N PRO A 53 1.39 -15.19 -8.94
CA PRO A 53 0.45 -15.19 -7.81
C PRO A 53 0.83 -14.21 -6.69
N GLU A 54 2.11 -14.16 -6.30
CA GLU A 54 2.59 -13.26 -5.23
C GLU A 54 2.44 -11.79 -5.64
N GLN A 55 2.82 -11.45 -6.88
CA GLN A 55 2.61 -10.10 -7.41
C GLN A 55 1.14 -9.70 -7.39
N LYS A 56 0.26 -10.62 -7.80
CA LYS A 56 -1.20 -10.42 -7.80
C LYS A 56 -1.73 -10.19 -6.39
N VAL A 57 -1.30 -11.00 -5.41
CA VAL A 57 -1.68 -10.86 -4.00
C VAL A 57 -1.19 -9.51 -3.44
N LEU A 58 0.10 -9.19 -3.62
CA LEU A 58 0.73 -8.00 -3.07
C LEU A 58 0.11 -6.71 -3.61
N LEU A 59 -0.10 -6.62 -4.92
CA LEU A 59 -0.77 -5.46 -5.52
C LEU A 59 -2.23 -5.35 -5.07
N SER A 60 -2.95 -6.46 -4.96
CA SER A 60 -4.35 -6.43 -4.50
C SER A 60 -4.46 -5.92 -3.06
N ALA A 61 -3.51 -6.30 -2.20
CA ALA A 61 -3.41 -5.72 -0.87
C ALA A 61 -3.08 -4.22 -0.91
N ALA A 62 -2.12 -3.80 -1.74
CA ALA A 62 -1.77 -2.39 -1.89
C ALA A 62 -2.95 -1.52 -2.35
N TYR A 63 -3.74 -1.99 -3.32
CA TYR A 63 -4.99 -1.32 -3.71
C TYR A 63 -6.03 -1.34 -2.59
N GLY A 64 -6.15 -2.48 -1.89
CA GLY A 64 -7.11 -2.64 -0.79
C GLY A 64 -6.83 -1.75 0.43
N TYR A 65 -5.59 -1.31 0.60
CA TYR A 65 -5.13 -0.57 1.78
C TYR A 65 -5.95 0.69 2.05
N HIS A 66 -5.87 1.70 1.17
CA HIS A 66 -6.61 2.95 1.36
C HIS A 66 -8.10 2.80 1.11
N TRP A 67 -8.50 1.91 0.20
CA TRP A 67 -9.92 1.66 -0.07
C TRP A 67 -10.68 1.21 1.18
N GLY A 68 -10.07 0.32 1.98
CA GLY A 68 -10.65 -0.22 3.20
C GLY A 68 -11.05 0.83 4.24
N CYS A 69 -10.34 1.94 4.27
CA CYS A 69 -10.50 3.00 5.26
C CYS A 69 -11.11 4.29 4.72
N GLY A 70 -11.71 4.26 3.50
CA GLY A 70 -12.54 5.33 2.92
C GLY A 70 -13.36 6.12 3.94
N THR A 71 -14.06 5.41 4.83
CA THR A 71 -14.95 5.97 5.84
C THR A 71 -14.25 6.70 7.00
N LEU A 72 -13.00 6.35 7.35
CA LEU A 72 -12.22 7.11 8.34
C LEU A 72 -11.86 8.50 7.81
N PHE A 73 -11.85 8.66 6.50
CA PHE A 73 -11.35 9.84 5.80
C PHE A 73 -12.30 11.03 5.78
N ASN A 74 -13.53 10.84 6.26
CA ASN A 74 -14.48 11.92 6.43
C ASN A 74 -14.37 12.63 7.80
N LEU A 75 -13.44 12.18 8.67
CA LEU A 75 -13.27 12.70 10.01
C LEU A 75 -11.99 13.55 10.12
N ASP A 76 -12.13 14.85 10.40
CA ASP A 76 -11.00 15.80 10.41
C ASP A 76 -9.86 15.45 11.39
N HIS A 77 -10.21 14.90 12.54
CA HIS A 77 -9.25 14.51 13.57
C HIS A 77 -8.44 13.26 13.20
N SER A 78 -8.94 12.43 12.28
CA SER A 78 -8.29 11.18 11.86
C SER A 78 -7.06 11.40 10.97
N HIS A 79 -6.67 12.63 10.68
CA HIS A 79 -5.53 12.95 9.80
C HIS A 79 -4.58 13.98 10.37
N ILE A 80 -5.05 14.74 11.36
CA ILE A 80 -4.30 15.85 11.92
C ILE A 80 -3.22 15.37 12.90
N ASP A 81 -3.41 14.23 13.57
CA ASP A 81 -2.55 13.86 14.71
C ASP A 81 -1.29 13.07 14.31
N SER A 82 -1.30 12.34 13.18
CA SER A 82 -0.14 11.83 12.42
C SER A 82 -0.61 10.70 11.51
N PRO A 83 -0.41 10.75 10.17
CA PRO A 83 -0.80 9.67 9.27
C PRO A 83 -0.27 8.28 9.69
N PHE A 84 0.89 8.21 10.37
CA PHE A 84 1.45 6.96 10.91
C PHE A 84 0.61 6.30 11.99
N GLN A 85 0.01 7.10 12.86
CA GLN A 85 -0.86 6.57 13.92
C GLN A 85 -2.16 5.98 13.35
N HIS A 86 -2.54 6.41 12.14
CA HIS A 86 -3.73 5.92 11.45
C HIS A 86 -3.45 4.72 10.56
N LEU A 87 -2.21 4.46 10.13
CA LEU A 87 -1.90 3.33 9.22
C LEU A 87 -2.39 1.98 9.77
N PRO A 88 -2.12 1.61 11.04
CA PRO A 88 -2.60 0.32 11.57
C PRO A 88 -4.12 0.21 11.53
N LYS A 89 -4.84 1.30 11.80
CA LYS A 89 -6.30 1.31 11.74
C LYS A 89 -6.82 1.20 10.30
N CYS A 90 -6.13 1.85 9.37
CA CYS A 90 -6.42 1.75 7.94
C CYS A 90 -6.28 0.29 7.45
N PHE A 91 -5.16 -0.33 7.78
CA PHE A 91 -4.90 -1.75 7.49
C PHE A 91 -5.94 -2.68 8.12
N GLN A 92 -6.34 -2.44 9.37
CA GLN A 92 -7.37 -3.24 10.04
C GLN A 92 -8.71 -3.18 9.30
N LEU A 93 -9.15 -1.99 8.90
CA LEU A 93 -10.40 -1.84 8.16
C LEU A 93 -10.32 -2.45 6.76
N ALA A 94 -9.19 -2.31 6.08
CA ALA A 94 -8.94 -2.95 4.80
C ALA A 94 -9.02 -4.48 4.90
N ALA A 95 -8.33 -5.09 5.86
CA ALA A 95 -8.37 -6.53 6.09
C ALA A 95 -9.80 -7.04 6.29
N SER A 96 -10.64 -6.29 7.01
CA SER A 96 -12.04 -6.69 7.28
C SER A 96 -12.97 -6.68 6.06
N LYS A 97 -12.59 -6.01 4.96
CA LYS A 97 -13.45 -5.79 3.79
C LYS A 97 -12.90 -6.43 2.51
N ILE A 98 -11.58 -6.50 2.36
CA ILE A 98 -10.92 -6.80 1.09
C ILE A 98 -11.24 -8.21 0.58
N GLU A 99 -11.35 -9.20 1.46
CA GLU A 99 -11.66 -10.58 1.07
C GLU A 99 -13.03 -10.64 0.38
N ARG A 100 -14.05 -10.03 1.00
CA ARG A 100 -15.42 -9.99 0.45
C ARG A 100 -15.47 -9.25 -0.88
N PHE A 101 -14.74 -8.13 -0.97
CA PHE A 101 -14.63 -7.35 -2.20
C PHE A 101 -14.01 -8.17 -3.34
N LEU A 102 -12.88 -8.83 -3.07
CA LEU A 102 -12.19 -9.64 -4.05
C LEU A 102 -13.01 -10.87 -4.43
N ASN A 103 -13.68 -11.52 -3.49
CA ASN A 103 -14.57 -12.63 -3.79
C ASN A 103 -15.72 -12.20 -4.72
N TYR A 104 -16.36 -11.06 -4.42
CA TYR A 104 -17.49 -10.56 -5.21
C TYR A 104 -17.08 -10.15 -6.65
N HIS A 105 -16.00 -9.38 -6.80
CA HIS A 105 -15.60 -8.82 -8.09
C HIS A 105 -14.60 -9.69 -8.88
N PHE A 106 -13.86 -10.56 -8.21
CA PHE A 106 -12.69 -11.25 -8.74
C PHE A 106 -12.62 -12.75 -8.41
N SER A 107 -13.67 -13.39 -7.87
CA SER A 107 -13.68 -14.83 -7.54
C SER A 107 -13.21 -15.77 -8.65
N LYS A 108 -13.40 -15.42 -9.93
CA LYS A 108 -12.92 -16.22 -11.08
C LYS A 108 -11.42 -16.06 -11.37
N LEU A 109 -10.76 -15.09 -10.75
CA LEU A 109 -9.37 -14.71 -10.99
C LEU A 109 -8.45 -14.99 -9.78
N PHE A 110 -9.04 -15.37 -8.65
CA PHE A 110 -8.35 -15.71 -7.41
C PHE A 110 -8.73 -17.12 -6.95
N THR A 111 -7.75 -17.85 -6.41
CA THR A 111 -8.03 -19.01 -5.58
C THR A 111 -8.46 -18.57 -4.17
N GLN A 112 -9.11 -19.45 -3.42
CA GLN A 112 -9.46 -19.15 -2.03
C GLN A 112 -8.22 -18.84 -1.17
N GLU A 113 -7.11 -19.52 -1.43
CA GLU A 113 -5.83 -19.28 -0.75
C GLU A 113 -5.30 -17.87 -1.04
N GLU A 114 -5.35 -17.42 -2.29
CA GLU A 114 -4.92 -16.07 -2.66
C GLU A 114 -5.82 -14.99 -2.02
N LEU A 115 -7.14 -15.21 -1.96
CA LEU A 115 -8.07 -14.30 -1.29
C LEU A 115 -7.74 -14.14 0.20
N LEU A 116 -7.54 -15.27 0.89
CA LEU A 116 -7.18 -15.29 2.31
C LEU A 116 -5.80 -14.65 2.52
N LYS A 117 -4.83 -14.89 1.64
CA LYS A 117 -3.49 -14.31 1.76
C LYS A 117 -3.51 -12.78 1.59
N VAL A 118 -4.35 -12.22 0.72
CA VAL A 118 -4.52 -10.76 0.62
C VAL A 118 -5.04 -10.17 1.95
N ALA A 119 -6.07 -10.80 2.54
CA ALA A 119 -6.64 -10.34 3.80
C ALA A 119 -5.62 -10.45 4.94
N GLN A 120 -4.90 -11.57 5.03
CA GLN A 120 -3.85 -11.81 6.02
C GLN A 120 -2.73 -10.77 5.90
N LEU A 121 -2.26 -10.49 4.69
CA LEU A 121 -1.17 -9.54 4.45
C LEU A 121 -1.52 -8.12 4.93
N LEU A 122 -2.79 -7.72 4.79
CA LEU A 122 -3.29 -6.45 5.34
C LEU A 122 -3.45 -6.52 6.86
N GLU A 123 -3.91 -7.65 7.40
CA GLU A 123 -4.05 -7.85 8.85
C GLU A 123 -2.68 -7.83 9.56
N ASP A 124 -1.64 -8.42 8.98
CA ASP A 124 -0.30 -8.46 9.56
C ASP A 124 0.31 -7.06 9.73
N GLN A 125 -0.12 -6.08 8.92
CA GLN A 125 0.35 -4.70 9.07
C GLN A 125 -0.18 -3.99 10.33
N THR A 126 -1.28 -4.51 10.90
CA THR A 126 -1.89 -3.95 12.11
C THR A 126 -1.04 -4.21 13.37
N HIS A 127 -0.14 -5.20 13.30
CA HIS A 127 0.71 -5.61 14.40
C HIS A 127 2.17 -5.67 13.93
N LEU A 128 2.97 -4.68 14.34
CA LEU A 128 4.40 -4.59 13.99
C LEU A 128 5.16 -5.91 14.21
N ASP A 129 4.85 -6.63 15.30
CA ASP A 129 5.52 -7.87 15.70
C ASP A 129 5.10 -9.12 14.90
N LYS A 130 4.09 -9.00 14.04
CA LYS A 130 3.57 -10.12 13.23
C LYS A 130 4.04 -10.09 11.77
N ARG A 131 4.84 -9.09 11.40
CA ARG A 131 5.43 -8.99 10.05
C ARG A 131 6.56 -10.01 9.94
N ASN A 132 6.19 -11.23 9.59
CA ASN A 132 7.11 -12.36 9.54
C ASN A 132 7.31 -12.87 8.12
N ASP A 133 6.53 -12.40 7.16
CA ASP A 133 6.65 -12.78 5.75
C ASP A 133 7.14 -11.62 4.88
N GLU A 134 7.86 -11.97 3.82
CA GLU A 134 8.53 -11.07 2.90
C GLU A 134 7.57 -10.10 2.18
N LEU A 135 6.40 -10.58 1.75
CA LEU A 135 5.40 -9.73 1.09
C LEU A 135 4.83 -8.70 2.07
N SER A 136 4.65 -9.08 3.33
CA SER A 136 4.20 -8.20 4.40
C SER A 136 5.23 -7.09 4.69
N TYR A 137 6.52 -7.38 4.65
CA TYR A 137 7.57 -6.35 4.71
C TYR A 137 7.53 -5.43 3.49
N LEU A 138 7.44 -5.98 2.28
CA LEU A 138 7.40 -5.18 1.05
C LEU A 138 6.23 -4.22 1.02
N LEU A 139 5.05 -4.66 1.46
CA LEU A 139 3.87 -3.81 1.54
C LEU A 139 4.09 -2.63 2.49
N TRP A 140 4.63 -2.90 3.69
CA TRP A 140 4.88 -1.86 4.68
C TRP A 140 5.89 -0.85 4.18
N GLU A 141 7.06 -1.32 3.76
CA GLU A 141 8.17 -0.47 3.36
C GLU A 141 7.81 0.40 2.16
N SER A 142 7.15 -0.18 1.15
CA SER A 142 6.67 0.59 -0.01
C SER A 142 5.66 1.67 0.40
N SER A 143 4.80 1.40 1.38
CA SER A 143 3.88 2.40 1.93
C SER A 143 4.63 3.52 2.65
N VAL A 144 5.66 3.20 3.43
CA VAL A 144 6.44 4.19 4.18
C VAL A 144 7.23 5.10 3.24
N ILE A 145 7.91 4.53 2.25
CA ILE A 145 8.66 5.29 1.25
C ILE A 145 7.74 6.19 0.44
N ALA A 146 6.57 5.69 0.04
CA ALA A 146 5.59 6.50 -0.66
C ALA A 146 5.10 7.71 0.16
N TRP A 147 4.95 7.57 1.49
CA TRP A 147 4.64 8.71 2.36
C TRP A 147 5.80 9.71 2.45
N PHE A 148 7.03 9.21 2.49
CA PHE A 148 8.22 10.05 2.51
C PHE A 148 8.41 10.84 1.21
N GLU A 149 8.23 10.20 0.06
CA GLU A 149 8.29 10.85 -1.26
C GLU A 149 7.18 11.90 -1.40
N LEU A 150 5.96 11.56 -0.99
CA LEU A 150 4.84 12.51 -0.98
C LEU A 150 5.10 13.72 -0.05
N TYR A 151 5.81 13.50 1.07
CA TYR A 151 6.25 14.57 1.96
C TYR A 151 7.27 15.50 1.27
N GLN A 152 8.23 14.94 0.53
CA GLN A 152 9.22 15.74 -0.18
C GLN A 152 8.61 16.54 -1.35
N ASP A 153 7.60 16.00 -2.03
CA ASP A 153 7.03 16.54 -3.26
C ASP A 153 5.57 17.04 -3.11
N GLN A 154 5.18 17.41 -1.88
CA GLN A 154 3.82 17.83 -1.55
C GLN A 154 3.31 19.03 -2.37
N ASP A 155 4.22 19.87 -2.88
CA ASP A 155 3.85 21.06 -3.64
C ASP A 155 3.46 20.76 -5.08
N SER A 156 4.03 19.72 -5.69
CA SER A 156 3.68 19.32 -7.07
C SER A 156 2.49 18.36 -7.11
N LEU A 157 2.31 17.55 -6.05
CA LEU A 157 1.31 16.47 -6.01
C LEU A 157 -0.02 16.89 -5.38
N LEU A 158 -0.03 17.91 -4.50
CA LEU A 158 -1.22 18.30 -3.74
C LEU A 158 -1.68 19.73 -4.03
N ASN A 159 -2.94 19.85 -4.42
CA ASN A 159 -3.56 21.14 -4.76
C ASN A 159 -4.36 21.76 -3.61
N LYS A 160 -4.61 21.01 -2.52
CA LYS A 160 -5.47 21.46 -1.41
C LYS A 160 -4.68 21.76 -0.15
N LYS A 161 -4.98 22.92 0.47
CA LYS A 161 -4.34 23.38 1.72
C LYS A 161 -4.42 22.36 2.86
N ASN A 162 -5.56 21.68 3.02
CA ASN A 162 -5.75 20.70 4.11
C ASN A 162 -4.90 19.44 3.93
N GLU A 163 -4.65 19.01 2.68
CA GLU A 163 -3.81 17.84 2.39
C GLU A 163 -2.33 18.14 2.70
N LYS A 164 -1.86 19.35 2.35
CA LYS A 164 -0.52 19.83 2.70
C LYS A 164 -0.34 19.95 4.22
N GLU A 165 -1.36 20.41 4.93
CA GLU A 165 -1.31 20.52 6.40
C GLU A 165 -1.18 19.15 7.07
N VAL A 166 -1.87 18.12 6.57
CA VAL A 166 -1.76 16.74 7.06
C VAL A 166 -0.34 16.19 6.83
N ILE A 167 0.22 16.38 5.64
CA ILE A 167 1.60 15.99 5.34
C ILE A 167 2.60 16.71 6.24
N GLY A 168 2.41 18.01 6.48
CA GLY A 168 3.29 18.81 7.35
C GLY A 168 3.33 18.37 8.82
N LYS A 169 2.43 17.48 9.26
CA LYS A 169 2.38 16.91 10.61
C LYS A 169 2.99 15.50 10.70
N LEU A 170 3.54 14.96 9.60
CA LEU A 170 4.25 13.69 9.60
C LEU A 170 5.51 13.77 10.49
N ASP A 171 5.74 12.75 11.32
CA ASP A 171 7.00 12.62 12.05
C ASP A 171 8.13 12.17 11.11
N ILE A 172 8.85 13.17 10.59
CA ILE A 172 9.95 12.99 9.63
C ILE A 172 11.10 12.15 10.23
N SER A 173 11.29 12.22 11.56
CA SER A 173 12.38 11.49 12.21
C SER A 173 12.15 9.98 12.15
N HIS A 174 10.90 9.56 12.28
CA HIS A 174 10.48 8.18 12.10
C HIS A 174 10.62 7.71 10.65
N LEU A 175 10.20 8.55 9.69
CA LEU A 175 10.33 8.27 8.25
C LEU A 175 11.78 8.04 7.82
N ARG A 176 12.70 8.92 8.23
CA ARG A 176 14.13 8.80 7.90
C ARG A 176 14.78 7.55 8.52
N ALA A 177 14.34 7.14 9.71
CA ALA A 177 14.83 5.94 10.34
C ALA A 177 14.41 4.68 9.56
N GLN A 178 13.17 4.65 9.04
CA GLN A 178 12.68 3.53 8.24
C GLN A 178 13.28 3.51 6.83
N GLU A 179 13.41 4.67 6.17
CA GLU A 179 14.14 4.80 4.89
C GLU A 179 15.55 4.19 4.96
N LYS A 180 16.30 4.50 6.02
CA LYS A 180 17.64 3.96 6.22
C LYS A 180 17.64 2.44 6.40
N ASN A 181 16.66 1.90 7.13
CA ASN A 181 16.53 0.46 7.32
C ASN A 181 16.17 -0.25 6.00
N PHE A 182 15.25 0.34 5.23
CA PHE A 182 14.87 -0.14 3.92
C PHE A 182 16.04 -0.19 2.94
N HIS A 183 16.75 0.94 2.77
CA HIS A 183 17.90 0.99 1.88
C HIS A 183 18.94 -0.06 2.26
N ASN A 184 19.21 -0.24 3.56
CA ASN A 184 20.15 -1.26 4.02
C ASN A 184 19.67 -2.69 3.73
N GLN A 185 18.36 -2.97 3.81
CA GLN A 185 17.80 -4.30 3.53
C GLN A 185 17.74 -4.59 2.03
N VAL A 186 17.19 -3.67 1.23
CA VAL A 186 17.10 -3.82 -0.23
C VAL A 186 18.48 -3.86 -0.86
N SER A 187 19.39 -2.96 -0.47
CA SER A 187 20.77 -3.04 -0.97
C SER A 187 21.42 -4.37 -0.60
N ARG A 188 21.22 -4.90 0.62
CA ARG A 188 21.75 -6.23 0.98
C ARG A 188 21.19 -7.34 0.11
N GLN A 189 19.88 -7.36 -0.13
CA GLN A 189 19.23 -8.38 -0.96
C GLN A 189 19.64 -8.30 -2.44
N VAL A 190 19.71 -7.09 -3.00
CA VAL A 190 20.18 -6.85 -4.37
C VAL A 190 21.66 -7.21 -4.54
N PHE A 191 22.51 -6.91 -3.55
CA PHE A 191 23.92 -7.30 -3.62
C PHE A 191 24.12 -8.81 -3.44
N SER A 192 23.29 -9.49 -2.64
CA SER A 192 23.37 -10.95 -2.53
C SER A 192 22.93 -11.66 -3.80
N SER A 193 21.89 -11.18 -4.48
CA SER A 193 21.42 -11.79 -5.74
C SER A 193 22.36 -11.54 -6.93
N LEU A 194 23.23 -10.53 -6.86
CA LEU A 194 24.29 -10.27 -7.85
C LEU A 194 25.57 -11.09 -7.62
N MET A 195 25.71 -11.71 -6.44
CA MET A 195 26.88 -12.50 -6.04
C MET A 195 26.64 -14.02 -6.12
N GLU A 196 25.42 -14.45 -6.45
CA GLU A 196 25.05 -15.82 -6.81
C GLU A 196 25.02 -16.00 -8.34
#